data_AF-A0A382YAN1-F1
#
_entry.id   AF-A0A382YAN1-F1
#
_cell.length_a   1.000
_cell.length_b   1.000
_cell.length_c   1.000
_cell.angle_alpha   90.00
_cell.angle_beta   90.00
_cell.angle_gamma   90.00
#
_symmetry.space_group_name_H-M   'P 1'
#
loop_
_entity.id
_entity.type
_entity.pdbx_description
1 polymer ?
#
loop_
_entity_poly.entity_id
_entity_poly.type
_entity_poly.pdbx_seq_one_letter_code
_entity_poly.pdbx_strand_id
1 'polypeptide(L)'
;MGTDLLFGITESGVMHTDIDPQIPLETKFKMVKESGVYDYFDKTPPKELENEYQRCSEKYELPILAGGWFYVLGRDEELLMENLRLGARLGSLVHNTQIIMDHADGSLVSDEQVAEIYLNAYEIGEESGCRPTFEVHVN
;
A
#
# COMPACT_ATOMS: atom_id res chain seq x y z
N MET A 1 26.28 -10.95 -0.75
CA MET A 1 25.16 -11.82 -0.33
C MET A 1 24.02 -11.48 -1.28
N GLY A 2 23.45 -12.47 -1.97
CA GLY A 2 22.28 -12.19 -2.81
C GLY A 2 21.17 -11.64 -1.92
N THR A 3 20.51 -10.57 -2.33
CA THR A 3 19.27 -10.15 -1.71
C THR A 3 18.24 -11.23 -1.99
N ASP A 4 17.78 -11.94 -0.97
CA ASP A 4 16.70 -12.91 -1.12
C ASP A 4 15.47 -12.17 -1.68
N LEU A 5 14.94 -12.65 -2.81
CA LEU A 5 13.75 -12.10 -3.42
C LEU A 5 12.54 -12.56 -2.61
N LEU A 6 11.82 -11.62 -2.02
CA LEU A 6 10.60 -11.89 -1.26
C LEU A 6 9.38 -11.93 -2.17
N PHE A 7 8.44 -12.82 -1.87
CA PHE A 7 7.17 -12.97 -2.58
C PHE A 7 6.01 -12.46 -1.70
N GLY A 8 5.39 -11.37 -2.13
CA GLY A 8 4.21 -10.80 -1.46
C GLY A 8 2.90 -11.25 -2.07
N ILE A 9 1.82 -11.07 -1.31
CA ILE A 9 0.45 -11.19 -1.81
C ILE A 9 -0.36 -9.95 -1.43
N THR A 10 -1.10 -9.40 -2.40
CA THR A 10 -2.08 -8.35 -2.14
C THR A 10 -3.25 -8.89 -1.33
N GLU A 11 -3.85 -8.09 -0.45
CA GLU A 11 -5.01 -8.53 0.35
C GLU A 11 -6.13 -9.13 -0.51
N SER A 12 -6.39 -8.56 -1.68
CA SER A 12 -7.43 -9.04 -2.60
C SER A 12 -7.07 -10.37 -3.27
N GLY A 13 -5.79 -10.73 -3.35
CA GLY A 13 -5.31 -11.98 -3.95
C GLY A 13 -5.75 -13.25 -3.21
N VAL A 14 -6.29 -13.12 -1.98
CA VAL A 14 -6.90 -14.24 -1.25
C VAL A 14 -8.33 -14.56 -1.71
N MET A 15 -8.93 -13.69 -2.54
CA MET A 15 -10.29 -13.82 -3.06
C MET A 15 -10.25 -14.22 -4.55
N HIS A 16 -11.35 -14.78 -5.06
CA HIS A 16 -11.46 -15.08 -6.50
C HIS A 16 -11.92 -13.86 -7.29
N THR A 17 -12.88 -13.12 -6.74
CA THR A 17 -13.44 -11.89 -7.33
C THR A 17 -13.68 -10.83 -6.25
N ASP A 18 -13.86 -9.59 -6.67
CA ASP A 18 -14.21 -8.45 -5.81
C ASP A 18 -15.67 -8.46 -5.34
N ILE A 19 -16.54 -9.24 -6.00
CA ILE A 19 -17.96 -9.40 -5.63
C ILE A 19 -18.19 -10.51 -4.59
N ASP A 20 -17.17 -11.32 -4.29
CA ASP A 20 -17.29 -12.39 -3.32
C ASP A 20 -17.52 -11.85 -1.90
N PRO A 21 -18.18 -12.63 -1.02
CA PRO A 21 -18.34 -12.24 0.37
C PRO A 21 -16.99 -11.94 1.03
N GLN A 22 -16.93 -10.81 1.74
CA GLN A 22 -15.70 -10.41 2.41
C GLN A 22 -15.29 -11.43 3.48
N ILE A 23 -14.07 -11.93 3.34
CA ILE A 23 -13.44 -12.83 4.31
C ILE A 23 -12.97 -11.97 5.50
N PRO A 24 -13.20 -12.39 6.76
CA PRO A 24 -12.68 -11.66 7.91
C PRO A 24 -11.15 -11.51 7.85
N LEU A 25 -10.62 -10.35 8.25
CA LEU A 25 -9.20 -10.01 8.13
C LEU A 25 -8.28 -11.10 8.72
N GLU A 26 -8.59 -11.54 9.94
CA GLU A 26 -7.82 -12.60 10.60
C GLU A 26 -7.80 -13.91 9.81
N THR A 27 -8.90 -14.23 9.12
CA THR A 27 -8.98 -15.42 8.26
C THR A 27 -8.11 -15.26 7.02
N LYS A 28 -8.02 -14.05 6.43
CA LYS A 28 -7.11 -13.75 5.30
C LYS A 28 -5.66 -13.99 5.70
N PHE A 29 -5.21 -13.44 6.83
CA PHE A 29 -3.83 -13.65 7.33
C PHE A 29 -3.54 -15.13 7.60
N LYS A 30 -4.49 -15.85 8.21
CA LYS A 30 -4.37 -17.30 8.42
C LYS A 30 -4.18 -18.06 7.11
N MET A 31 -5.02 -17.78 6.11
CA MET A 31 -4.93 -18.43 4.79
C MET A 31 -3.58 -18.20 4.13
N VAL A 32 -3.06 -16.97 4.17
CA VAL A 32 -1.74 -16.65 3.59
C VAL A 32 -0.64 -17.39 4.34
N LYS A 33 -0.64 -17.37 5.67
CA LYS A 33 0.38 -18.09 6.46
C LYS A 33 0.34 -19.60 6.21
N GLU A 34 -0.86 -20.20 6.19
CA GLU A 34 -1.04 -21.64 5.95
C GLU A 34 -0.70 -22.06 4.52
N SER A 35 -0.68 -21.13 3.56
CA SER A 35 -0.22 -21.43 2.19
C SER A 35 1.26 -21.81 2.13
N GLY A 36 2.09 -21.24 3.01
CA GLY A 36 3.54 -21.45 3.02
C GLY A 36 4.28 -20.90 1.80
N VAL A 37 3.64 -20.04 0.99
CA VAL A 37 4.19 -19.50 -0.26
C VAL A 37 4.72 -18.07 -0.12
N TYR A 38 4.03 -17.24 0.66
CA TYR A 38 4.29 -15.80 0.70
C TYR A 38 5.07 -15.37 1.94
N ASP A 39 5.99 -14.44 1.73
CA ASP A 39 6.87 -13.89 2.76
C ASP A 39 6.23 -12.68 3.46
N TYR A 40 5.32 -11.97 2.79
CA TYR A 40 4.68 -10.76 3.32
C TYR A 40 3.30 -10.50 2.73
N PHE A 41 2.55 -9.66 3.44
CA PHE A 41 1.26 -9.14 3.04
C PHE A 41 1.41 -7.74 2.41
N ASP A 42 0.66 -7.46 1.35
CA ASP A 42 0.65 -6.17 0.66
C ASP A 42 -0.71 -5.50 0.83
N LYS A 43 -0.75 -4.46 1.68
CA LYS A 43 -1.95 -3.66 1.93
C LYS A 43 -1.64 -2.37 2.68
N THR A 44 -2.18 -1.27 2.18
CA THR A 44 -2.43 -0.06 2.98
C THR A 44 -3.84 -0.15 3.58
N PRO A 45 -3.99 -0.38 4.89
CA PRO A 45 -5.31 -0.49 5.51
C PRO A 45 -5.96 0.87 5.75
N PRO A 46 -7.29 0.92 5.92
CA PRO A 46 -7.96 2.06 6.54
C PRO A 46 -7.33 2.38 7.90
N LYS A 47 -7.20 3.68 8.22
CA LYS A 47 -6.52 4.18 9.43
C LYS A 47 -7.10 3.59 10.72
N GLU A 48 -8.41 3.42 10.77
CA GLU A 48 -9.12 2.84 11.91
C GLU A 48 -8.83 1.35 12.13
N LEU A 49 -8.32 0.65 11.12
CA LEU A 49 -7.96 -0.77 11.19
C LEU A 49 -6.46 -1.02 11.42
N GLU A 50 -5.63 0.03 11.54
CA GLU A 50 -4.17 -0.08 11.70
C GLU A 50 -3.79 -1.09 12.81
N ASN A 51 -4.39 -0.96 13.99
CA ASN A 51 -4.13 -1.85 15.12
C ASN A 51 -4.56 -3.30 14.86
N GLU A 52 -5.62 -3.52 14.09
CA GLU A 52 -6.09 -4.87 13.78
C GLU A 52 -5.17 -5.57 12.78
N TYR A 53 -4.69 -4.83 11.77
CA TYR A 53 -3.66 -5.29 10.83
C TYR A 53 -2.36 -5.61 11.55
N GLN A 54 -1.88 -4.72 12.43
CA GLN A 54 -0.69 -4.95 13.24
C GLN A 54 -0.82 -6.23 14.09
N ARG A 55 -1.94 -6.40 14.78
CA ARG A 55 -2.22 -7.60 15.59
C ARG A 55 -2.21 -8.89 14.74
N CYS A 56 -2.77 -8.85 13.53
CA CYS A 56 -2.79 -10.02 12.66
C CYS A 56 -1.39 -10.33 12.11
N SER A 57 -0.65 -9.30 11.68
CA SER A 57 0.75 -9.42 11.24
C SER A 57 1.62 -10.11 12.30
N GLU A 58 1.54 -9.66 13.55
CA GLU A 58 2.26 -10.26 14.68
C GLU A 58 1.81 -11.69 14.98
N LYS A 59 0.50 -11.93 15.04
CA LYS A 59 -0.06 -13.25 15.39
C LYS A 59 0.33 -14.35 14.40
N TYR A 60 0.38 -14.02 13.11
CA TYR A 60 0.68 -14.98 12.06
C TYR A 60 2.13 -14.93 11.59
N GLU A 61 2.96 -14.08 12.20
CA GLU A 61 4.35 -13.84 11.77
C GLU A 61 4.40 -13.63 10.25
N LEU A 62 3.55 -12.71 9.77
CA LEU A 62 3.41 -12.36 8.36
C LEU A 62 3.48 -10.84 8.24
N PRO A 63 4.68 -10.27 7.98
CA PRO A 63 4.89 -8.83 7.98
C PRO A 63 4.13 -8.15 6.83
N ILE A 64 3.84 -6.86 6.99
CA ILE A 64 3.25 -6.02 5.94
C ILE A 64 4.37 -5.16 5.36
N LEU A 65 4.99 -5.62 4.26
CA LEU A 65 6.20 -4.98 3.71
C LEU A 65 5.93 -4.02 2.54
N ALA A 66 4.70 -4.05 2.00
CA ALA A 66 4.25 -3.14 0.96
C ALA A 66 2.80 -2.76 1.18
N GLY A 67 2.42 -1.67 0.51
CA GLY A 67 1.04 -1.24 0.39
C GLY A 67 0.87 -0.48 -0.91
N GLY A 68 -0.34 0.02 -1.16
CA GLY A 68 -0.58 0.88 -2.30
C GLY A 68 -1.97 1.47 -2.32
N TRP A 69 -2.09 2.55 -3.08
CA TRP A 69 -3.34 3.27 -3.27
C TRP A 69 -3.29 4.14 -4.54
N PHE A 70 -4.44 4.69 -4.92
CA PHE A 70 -4.58 5.66 -6.00
C PHE A 70 -5.03 7.02 -5.48
N TYR A 71 -4.46 8.09 -6.03
CA TYR A 71 -4.61 9.45 -5.51
C TYR A 71 -5.06 10.41 -6.61
N VAL A 72 -6.00 11.28 -6.27
CA VAL A 72 -6.43 12.40 -7.11
C VAL A 72 -5.70 13.65 -6.63
N LEU A 73 -4.92 14.29 -7.51
CA LEU A 73 -4.27 15.57 -7.21
C LEU A 73 -5.30 16.69 -7.08
N GLY A 74 -5.05 17.63 -6.17
CA GLY A 74 -5.99 18.66 -5.71
C GLY A 74 -6.95 18.15 -4.63
N ARG A 75 -6.75 16.94 -4.09
CA ARG A 75 -7.64 16.31 -3.10
C ARG A 75 -6.88 15.44 -2.10
N ASP A 76 -6.04 14.52 -2.58
CA ASP A 76 -5.52 13.41 -1.77
C ASP A 76 -4.03 13.52 -1.40
N GLU A 77 -3.39 14.67 -1.59
CA GLU A 77 -1.96 14.83 -1.32
C GLU A 77 -1.59 14.53 0.14
N GLU A 78 -2.36 15.07 1.10
CA GLU A 78 -2.11 14.75 2.51
C GLU A 78 -2.44 13.28 2.83
N LEU A 79 -3.44 12.70 2.15
CA LEU A 79 -3.77 11.28 2.30
C LEU A 79 -2.61 10.39 1.82
N LEU A 80 -1.88 10.76 0.77
CA LEU A 80 -0.65 10.06 0.37
C LEU A 80 0.39 10.12 1.48
N MET A 81 0.64 11.31 2.06
CA MET A 81 1.62 11.46 3.14
C MET A 81 1.23 10.70 4.41
N GLU A 82 -0.06 10.71 4.77
CA GLU A 82 -0.58 9.92 5.88
C GLU A 82 -0.40 8.42 5.65
N ASN A 83 -0.64 7.94 4.42
CA ASN A 83 -0.48 6.53 4.06
C ASN A 83 0.98 6.08 4.07
N LEU A 84 1.92 6.92 3.63
CA LEU A 84 3.36 6.63 3.77
C LEU A 84 3.74 6.43 5.25
N ARG A 85 3.32 7.37 6.11
CA ARG A 85 3.57 7.28 7.56
C ARG A 85 2.88 6.08 8.19
N LEU A 86 1.68 5.72 7.73
CA LEU A 86 0.94 4.56 8.21
C LEU A 86 1.63 3.25 7.78
N GLY A 87 2.04 3.15 6.51
CA GLY A 87 2.81 2.02 6.01
C GLY A 87 4.09 1.81 6.81
N ALA A 88 4.84 2.89 7.08
CA ALA A 88 6.03 2.84 7.91
C ALA A 88 5.77 2.28 9.32
N ARG A 89 4.66 2.66 9.97
CA ARG A 89 4.29 2.12 11.30
C ARG A 89 3.96 0.62 11.27
N LEU A 90 3.40 0.12 10.16
CA LEU A 90 3.11 -1.30 9.95
C LEU A 90 4.33 -2.11 9.47
N GLY A 91 5.44 -1.45 9.14
CA GLY A 91 6.68 -2.06 8.66
C GLY A 91 6.83 -2.11 7.13
N SER A 92 5.97 -1.41 6.38
CA SER A 92 6.09 -1.32 4.93
C SER A 92 7.31 -0.51 4.53
N LEU A 93 8.05 -1.03 3.55
CA LEU A 93 9.27 -0.41 3.01
C LEU A 93 8.95 0.46 1.80
N VAL A 94 7.89 0.11 1.08
CA VAL A 94 7.43 0.80 -0.12
C VAL A 94 5.91 0.97 -0.12
N HIS A 95 5.45 2.04 -0.75
CA HIS A 95 4.05 2.34 -0.96
C HIS A 95 3.79 2.63 -2.44
N ASN A 96 3.13 1.68 -3.09
CA ASN A 96 2.77 1.79 -4.49
C ASN A 96 1.75 2.91 -4.72
N THR A 97 2.17 3.92 -5.47
CA THR A 97 1.46 5.19 -5.64
C THR A 97 1.00 5.32 -7.07
N GLN A 98 -0.31 5.33 -7.27
CA GLN A 98 -0.91 5.64 -8.57
C GLN A 98 -1.50 7.04 -8.53
N ILE A 99 -1.22 7.86 -9.54
CA ILE A 99 -1.88 9.16 -9.71
C ILE A 99 -2.97 9.01 -10.76
N ILE A 100 -4.20 9.39 -10.41
CA ILE A 100 -5.31 9.43 -11.36
C ILE A 100 -5.05 10.53 -12.39
N MET A 101 -5.35 10.23 -13.66
CA MET A 101 -5.09 11.14 -14.78
C MET A 101 -5.85 12.47 -14.67
N ASP A 102 -7.08 12.42 -14.16
CA ASP A 102 -7.90 13.60 -13.92
C ASP A 102 -7.56 14.26 -12.58
N HIS A 103 -7.18 15.52 -12.64
CA HIS A 103 -7.05 16.39 -11.48
C HIS A 103 -8.43 16.68 -10.87
N ALA A 104 -8.50 17.04 -9.59
CA ALA A 104 -9.77 17.28 -8.89
C ALA A 104 -10.64 18.40 -9.50
N ASP A 105 -10.05 19.29 -10.30
CA ASP A 105 -10.76 20.35 -11.04
C ASP A 105 -11.23 19.92 -12.44
N GLY A 106 -10.97 18.67 -12.84
CA GLY A 106 -11.35 18.08 -14.12
C GLY A 106 -10.35 18.32 -15.26
N SER A 107 -9.20 18.96 -14.99
CA SER A 107 -8.09 19.04 -15.95
C SER A 107 -7.23 17.77 -15.94
N LEU A 108 -6.39 17.58 -16.96
CA LEU A 108 -5.40 16.50 -16.94
C LEU A 108 -4.22 16.89 -16.05
N VAL A 109 -3.74 15.94 -15.26
CA VAL A 109 -2.50 16.08 -14.48
C VAL A 109 -1.32 16.26 -15.44
N SER A 110 -0.49 17.27 -15.19
CA SER A 110 0.73 17.55 -15.97
C SER A 110 1.95 16.80 -15.45
N ASP A 111 2.99 16.67 -16.29
CA ASP A 111 4.26 16.06 -15.91
C ASP A 111 4.91 16.79 -14.73
N GLU A 112 4.81 18.12 -14.68
CA GLU A 112 5.32 18.92 -13.57
C GLU A 112 4.60 18.61 -12.26
N GLN A 113 3.28 18.43 -12.29
CA GLN A 113 2.51 18.07 -11.11
C GLN A 113 2.90 16.67 -10.60
N VAL A 114 3.12 15.72 -11.51
CA VAL A 114 3.62 14.37 -11.15
C VAL A 114 5.01 14.46 -10.52
N ALA A 115 5.91 15.25 -11.09
CA ALA A 115 7.26 15.44 -10.56
C ALA A 115 7.23 16.09 -9.15
N GLU A 116 6.39 17.10 -8.95
CA GLU A 116 6.26 17.79 -7.67
C GLU A 116 5.73 16.86 -6.57
N ILE A 117 4.65 16.12 -6.84
CA ILE A 117 4.10 15.18 -5.84
C ILE A 117 5.07 14.03 -5.57
N TYR A 118 5.82 13.56 -6.57
CA TYR A 118 6.87 12.56 -6.38
C TYR A 118 7.93 13.04 -5.39
N LEU A 119 8.47 14.25 -5.59
CA LEU A 119 9.51 14.80 -4.72
C LEU A 119 9.02 14.95 -3.28
N ASN A 120 7.82 15.49 -3.11
CA ASN A 120 7.19 15.65 -1.79
C ASN A 120 6.99 14.29 -1.09
N ALA A 121 6.44 13.31 -1.82
CA ALA A 121 6.23 11.96 -1.30
C ALA A 121 7.55 11.25 -0.98
N TYR A 122 8.59 11.47 -1.80
CA TYR A 122 9.91 10.87 -1.61
C TYR A 122 10.57 11.39 -0.34
N GLU A 123 10.52 12.71 -0.08
CA GLU A 123 11.04 13.30 1.15
C GLU A 123 10.35 12.73 2.39
N ILE A 124 9.00 12.70 2.40
CA ILE A 124 8.24 12.10 3.50
C ILE A 124 8.53 10.60 3.65
N GLY A 125 8.68 9.89 2.53
CA GLY A 125 8.97 8.47 2.54
C GLY A 125 10.36 8.14 3.09
N GLU A 126 11.37 8.94 2.76
CA GLU A 126 12.72 8.84 3.34
C GLU A 126 12.71 9.12 4.85
N GLU A 127 11.99 10.16 5.28
CA GLU A 127 11.89 10.51 6.70
C GLU A 127 11.15 9.45 7.54
N SER A 128 10.09 8.87 6.98
CA SER A 128 9.24 7.90 7.68
C SER A 128 9.73 6.46 7.59
N GLY A 129 10.47 6.10 6.53
CA GLY A 129 10.96 4.75 6.27
C GLY A 129 10.10 3.91 5.32
N CYS A 130 9.10 4.50 4.67
CA CYS A 130 8.27 3.87 3.64
C CYS A 130 8.30 4.71 2.37
N ARG A 131 8.98 4.25 1.31
CA ARG A 131 9.22 5.05 0.10
C ARG A 131 8.05 4.95 -0.88
N PRO A 132 7.64 6.04 -1.55
CA PRO A 132 6.70 5.93 -2.65
C PRO A 132 7.34 5.21 -3.84
N THR A 133 6.57 4.35 -4.50
CA THR A 133 6.92 3.78 -5.81
C THR A 133 5.81 4.11 -6.80
N PHE A 134 6.09 4.94 -7.79
CA PHE A 134 5.07 5.37 -8.75
C PHE A 134 4.83 4.30 -9.80
N GLU A 135 3.58 3.87 -9.91
CA GLU A 135 3.14 2.90 -10.91
C GLU A 135 2.40 3.59 -12.05
N VAL A 136 2.81 3.29 -13.28
CA VAL A 136 2.05 3.66 -14.47
C VAL A 136 0.87 2.71 -14.59
N HIS A 137 -0.34 3.20 -14.32
CA HIS A 137 -1.55 2.39 -14.30
C HIS A 137 -2.65 2.98 -15.19
N VAL A 138 -3.43 2.10 -15.83
CA VAL A 138 -4.64 2.47 -16.57
C VAL A 138 -5.83 2.04 -15.69
N ASN A 139 -6.44 3.01 -15.01
CA ASN A 139 -7.61 2.81 -14.15
C ASN A 139 -8.92 2.77 -14.92
#